data_AF-A0A357WW93-F1
#
_entry.id   AF-A0A357WW93-F1
#
_cell.length_a   1.000
_cell.length_b   1.000
_cell.length_c   1.000
_cell.angle_alpha   90.00
_cell.angle_beta   90.00
_cell.angle_gamma   90.00
#
_symmetry.space_group_name_H-M   'P 1'
#
loop_
_entity.id
_entity.type
_entity.pdbx_description
1 polymer ?
#
loop_
_entity_poly.entity_id
_entity_poly.type
_entity_poly.pdbx_seq_one_letter_code
_entity_poly.pdbx_strand_id
1 'polypeptide(L)'
;MAAYGYFDNDNKEYVITRPDTPTPWINYIGSGGYSGIVSQTGGGLCFDGDPSNRRVTRYKFNNLPADRPGRYLYIRDMESGEYWSPTWQPVMKPMDFYECRHGLGYTVITGEYSGIRTTMTYFVPPGAGYEL
;
A
#
# COMPACT_ATOMS: atom_id res chain seq x y z
N MET A 1 -10.53 -21.58 -8.24
CA MET A 1 -10.45 -20.14 -7.88
C MET A 1 -9.05 -19.67 -8.24
N ALA A 2 -8.91 -18.55 -8.93
CA ALA A 2 -7.58 -17.97 -9.17
C ALA A 2 -7.02 -17.46 -7.83
N ALA A 3 -5.76 -17.77 -7.53
CA ALA A 3 -5.09 -17.26 -6.34
C ALA A 3 -4.84 -15.75 -6.49
N TYR A 4 -4.87 -15.02 -5.38
CA TYR A 4 -4.56 -13.58 -5.34
C TYR A 4 -3.06 -13.30 -5.18
N GLY A 5 -2.26 -14.34 -4.91
CA GLY A 5 -0.85 -14.21 -4.58
C GLY A 5 -0.18 -15.54 -4.26
N TYR A 6 1.11 -15.49 -3.92
CA TYR A 6 1.95 -16.64 -3.58
C TYR A 6 3.08 -16.23 -2.63
N PHE A 7 3.71 -17.23 -1.98
CA PHE A 7 4.90 -17.00 -1.15
C PHE A 7 6.15 -17.00 -2.02
N ASP A 8 6.96 -15.96 -1.85
CA ASP A 8 8.33 -15.88 -2.32
C ASP A 8 9.26 -16.18 -1.14
N ASN A 9 9.63 -17.45 -1.00
CA ASN A 9 10.40 -17.92 0.16
C ASN A 9 11.84 -17.40 0.16
N ASP A 10 12.41 -17.12 -1.00
CA ASP A 10 13.78 -16.64 -1.13
C ASP A 10 13.90 -15.21 -0.61
N ASN A 11 12.91 -14.36 -0.95
CA ASN A 11 12.84 -12.97 -0.49
C ASN A 11 12.12 -12.82 0.87
N LYS A 12 11.47 -13.89 1.35
CA LYS A 12 10.64 -13.90 2.57
C LYS A 12 9.48 -12.92 2.46
N GLU A 13 8.83 -12.91 1.31
CA GLU A 13 7.72 -12.03 0.99
C GLU A 13 6.46 -12.82 0.66
N TYR A 14 5.31 -12.20 0.87
CA TYR A 14 4.07 -12.61 0.23
C TYR A 14 3.77 -11.67 -0.94
N VAL A 15 3.64 -12.23 -2.14
CA VAL A 15 3.44 -11.50 -3.39
C VAL A 15 1.97 -11.55 -3.77
N ILE A 16 1.34 -10.38 -3.89
CA ILE A 16 -0.05 -10.18 -4.28
C ILE A 16 -0.06 -9.66 -5.72
N THR A 17 -0.64 -10.39 -6.65
CA THR A 17 -0.53 -10.10 -8.10
C THR A 17 -1.72 -9.34 -8.68
N ARG A 18 -2.72 -9.03 -7.84
CA ARG A 18 -3.89 -8.23 -8.23
C ARG A 18 -4.42 -7.45 -7.02
N PRO A 19 -4.90 -6.20 -7.22
CA PRO A 19 -5.23 -5.31 -6.10
C PRO A 19 -6.58 -5.62 -5.44
N ASP A 20 -7.49 -6.29 -6.15
CA ASP A 20 -8.89 -6.54 -5.79
C ASP A 20 -9.08 -7.79 -4.93
N THR A 21 -8.27 -7.93 -3.88
CA THR A 21 -8.41 -9.00 -2.89
C THR A 21 -9.80 -8.95 -2.21
N PRO A 22 -10.33 -10.09 -1.69
CA PRO A 22 -11.68 -10.13 -1.10
C PRO A 22 -11.85 -9.21 0.12
N THR A 23 -10.73 -8.91 0.78
CA THR A 23 -10.61 -7.97 1.90
C THR A 23 -9.21 -7.34 1.82
N PRO A 24 -8.99 -6.13 2.37
CA PRO A 24 -7.65 -5.55 2.43
C PRO A 24 -6.69 -6.47 3.17
N TRP A 25 -5.58 -6.81 2.52
CA TRP A 25 -4.47 -7.57 3.09
C TRP A 25 -3.43 -6.57 3.54
N ILE A 26 -3.08 -6.61 4.82
CA ILE A 26 -2.23 -5.59 5.44
C ILE A 26 -0.90 -6.18 5.87
N ASN A 27 0.10 -5.30 5.92
CA ASN A 27 1.36 -5.52 6.58
C ASN A 27 1.56 -4.48 7.69
N TYR A 28 2.41 -4.82 8.65
CA TYR A 28 2.88 -3.90 9.68
C TYR A 28 4.27 -3.37 9.30
N ILE A 29 4.46 -2.07 9.52
CA ILE A 29 5.75 -1.40 9.38
C ILE A 29 6.16 -0.78 10.72
N GLY A 30 7.47 -0.76 11.01
CA GLY A 30 8.03 -0.28 12.26
C GLY A 30 8.22 -1.35 13.34
N SER A 31 8.81 -0.94 14.46
CA SER A 31 9.30 -1.85 15.52
C SER A 31 8.91 -1.41 16.94
N GLY A 32 7.71 -0.84 17.12
CA GLY A 32 7.14 -0.51 18.43
C GLY A 32 7.22 0.96 18.85
N GLY A 33 8.05 1.77 18.19
CA GLY A 33 8.00 3.23 18.26
C GLY A 33 7.02 3.79 17.24
N TYR A 34 7.51 4.59 16.30
CA TYR A 34 6.74 4.94 15.11
C TYR A 34 6.41 3.66 14.33
N SER A 35 5.13 3.43 14.10
CA SER A 35 4.64 2.20 13.48
C SER A 35 3.39 2.47 12.67
N GLY A 36 3.05 1.55 11.78
CA GLY A 36 1.87 1.68 10.94
C GLY A 36 1.40 0.38 10.36
N ILE A 37 0.23 0.43 9.73
CA ILE A 37 -0.30 -0.61 8.87
C ILE A 37 -0.36 -0.09 7.45
N VAL A 38 0.03 -0.90 6.47
CA VAL A 38 -0.04 -0.60 5.04
C VAL A 38 -0.77 -1.75 4.36
N SER A 39 -1.86 -1.47 3.65
CA SER A 39 -2.55 -2.48 2.86
C SER A 39 -1.86 -2.74 1.53
N GLN A 40 -2.29 -3.79 0.84
CA GLN A 40 -1.85 -4.09 -0.50
C GLN A 40 -2.15 -2.97 -1.49
N THR A 41 -3.09 -2.06 -1.20
CA THR A 41 -3.49 -0.92 -2.03
C THR A 41 -3.08 0.45 -1.46
N GLY A 42 -2.14 0.48 -0.51
CA GLY A 42 -1.59 1.71 0.08
C GLY A 42 -2.47 2.36 1.16
N GLY A 43 -3.59 1.74 1.52
CA GLY A 43 -4.43 2.11 2.65
C GLY A 43 -3.76 1.88 4.00
N GLY A 44 -4.33 2.45 5.05
CA GLY A 44 -3.89 2.25 6.43
C GLY A 44 -3.53 3.54 7.16
N LEU A 45 -2.75 3.42 8.23
CA LEU A 45 -2.37 4.53 9.10
C LEU A 45 -0.97 4.37 9.68
N CYS A 46 -0.46 5.47 10.24
CA CYS A 46 0.69 5.51 11.13
C CYS A 46 0.36 6.16 12.47
N PHE A 47 1.12 5.78 13.48
CA PHE A 47 1.06 6.30 14.84
C PHE A 47 2.45 6.28 15.48
N ASP A 48 2.62 7.08 16.53
CA ASP A 48 3.87 7.17 17.29
C ASP A 48 3.66 6.61 18.71
N GLY A 49 4.00 5.33 18.90
CA GLY A 49 3.85 4.60 20.16
C GLY A 49 2.40 4.21 20.50
N ASP A 50 1.51 5.20 20.69
CA ASP A 50 0.12 4.97 21.09
C ASP A 50 -0.85 5.10 19.88
N PRO A 51 -1.43 4.00 19.38
CA PRO A 51 -2.35 4.03 18.25
C PRO A 51 -3.71 4.63 18.58
N SER A 52 -4.06 4.91 19.84
CA SER A 52 -5.29 5.61 20.21
C SER A 52 -5.09 7.12 20.21
N ASN A 53 -4.02 7.58 20.88
CA ASN A 53 -3.83 9.01 21.18
C ASN A 53 -2.77 9.71 20.32
N ARG A 54 -1.93 8.96 19.60
CA ARG A 54 -0.80 9.50 18.82
C ARG A 54 -0.82 9.03 17.35
N ARG A 55 -2.02 8.97 16.75
CA ARG A 55 -2.14 8.73 15.30
C ARG A 55 -1.65 9.94 14.52
N VAL A 56 -0.82 9.67 13.52
CA VAL A 56 -0.33 10.68 12.56
C VAL A 56 -1.27 10.79 11.37
N THR A 57 -1.74 9.66 10.85
CA THR A 57 -2.67 9.61 9.72
C THR A 57 -4.01 8.99 10.10
N ARG A 58 -5.08 9.48 9.49
CA ARG A 58 -6.44 8.96 9.70
C ARG A 58 -6.61 7.66 8.92
N TYR A 59 -7.41 6.74 9.45
CA TYR A 59 -7.95 5.59 8.73
C TYR A 59 -9.39 5.35 9.15
N LYS A 60 -10.28 5.01 8.22
CA LYS A 60 -11.70 4.75 8.51
C LYS A 60 -11.96 3.25 8.44
N PHE A 61 -12.16 2.63 9.60
CA PHE A 61 -12.67 1.26 9.68
C PHE A 61 -14.09 1.19 9.10
N ASN A 62 -14.43 0.07 8.45
CA ASN A 62 -15.73 -0.15 7.82
C ASN A 62 -16.15 0.93 6.81
N ASN A 63 -15.18 1.58 6.16
CA ASN A 63 -15.47 2.53 5.10
C ASN A 63 -16.05 1.82 3.87
N LEU A 64 -16.84 2.54 3.07
CA LEU A 64 -17.34 2.09 1.77
C LEU A 64 -16.91 3.09 0.69
N PRO A 65 -16.01 2.71 -0.25
CA PRO A 65 -15.24 1.47 -0.31
C PRO A 65 -14.26 1.31 0.88
N ALA A 66 -13.91 0.06 1.20
CA ALA A 66 -12.96 -0.26 2.27
C ALA A 66 -11.54 0.26 1.94
N ASP A 67 -10.67 0.22 2.95
CA ASP A 67 -9.25 0.56 2.82
C ASP A 67 -8.95 2.02 2.50
N ARG A 68 -9.60 2.96 3.21
CA ARG A 68 -9.39 4.39 3.01
C ARG A 68 -9.40 5.18 4.33
N PRO A 69 -8.69 6.32 4.39
CA PRO A 69 -7.66 6.78 3.44
C PRO A 69 -6.33 6.00 3.58
N GLY A 70 -5.31 6.42 2.83
CA GLY A 70 -4.00 5.78 2.72
C GLY A 70 -2.93 6.74 2.22
N ARG A 71 -1.73 6.22 1.90
CA ARG A 71 -0.64 6.96 1.25
C ARG A 71 -0.75 6.84 -0.26
N TYR A 72 -1.38 7.82 -0.88
CA TYR A 72 -1.67 7.79 -2.32
C TYR A 72 -0.76 8.73 -3.09
N LEU A 73 -0.29 8.25 -4.25
CA LEU A 73 0.31 9.07 -5.29
C LEU A 73 -0.68 9.16 -6.45
N TYR A 74 -0.94 10.36 -6.94
CA TYR A 74 -1.71 10.56 -8.16
C TYR A 74 -0.75 10.96 -9.26
N ILE A 75 -0.80 10.23 -10.36
CA ILE A 75 -0.07 10.56 -11.58
C ILE A 75 -1.09 11.03 -12.59
N ARG A 76 -0.78 12.12 -13.28
CA ARG A 76 -1.61 12.69 -14.34
C ARG A 76 -0.75 12.90 -15.58
N ASP A 77 -1.19 12.33 -16.68
CA ASP A 77 -0.67 12.69 -18.00
C ASP A 77 -1.23 14.08 -18.37
N MET A 78 -0.33 15.01 -18.68
CA MET A 78 -0.69 16.40 -18.98
C MET A 78 -1.22 16.58 -20.40
N GLU A 79 -0.94 15.66 -21.32
CA GLU A 79 -1.42 15.72 -22.71
C GLU A 79 -2.83 15.16 -22.83
N SER A 80 -3.05 13.92 -22.37
CA SER A 80 -4.38 13.28 -22.40
C SER A 80 -5.31 13.77 -21.29
N GLY A 81 -4.75 14.29 -20.19
CA GLY A 81 -5.48 14.68 -18.99
C GLY A 81 -5.89 13.51 -18.09
N GLU A 82 -5.57 12.27 -18.48
CA GLU A 82 -5.86 11.07 -17.69
C GLU A 82 -5.05 11.03 -16.40
N TYR A 83 -5.63 10.45 -15.35
CA TYR A 83 -4.95 10.25 -14.08
C TYR A 83 -5.21 8.86 -13.49
N TRP A 84 -4.27 8.39 -12.69
CA TRP A 84 -4.33 7.11 -12.00
C TRP A 84 -3.57 7.16 -10.67
N SER A 85 -3.75 6.12 -9.86
CA SER A 85 -2.93 5.86 -8.67
C SER A 85 -2.15 4.56 -8.91
N PRO A 86 -0.82 4.54 -8.68
CA PRO A 86 -0.01 3.32 -8.80
C PRO A 86 -0.47 2.22 -7.84
N THR A 87 -1.03 2.60 -6.69
CA THR A 87 -1.52 1.66 -5.68
C THR A 87 -2.92 1.14 -5.98
N TRP A 88 -3.44 1.37 -7.19
CA TRP A 88 -4.81 1.11 -7.65
C TRP A 88 -5.85 1.97 -6.92
N GLN A 89 -6.01 1.81 -5.61
CA GLN A 89 -6.81 2.74 -4.82
C GLN A 89 -6.16 4.13 -4.77
N PRO A 90 -6.94 5.22 -4.73
CA PRO A 90 -8.40 5.25 -4.67
C PRO A 90 -9.07 5.38 -6.05
N VAL A 91 -8.31 5.54 -7.14
CA VAL A 91 -8.83 5.80 -8.49
C VAL A 91 -9.41 4.55 -9.15
N MET A 92 -8.78 3.40 -8.90
CA MET A 92 -9.21 2.05 -9.31
C MET A 92 -9.34 1.85 -10.83
N LYS A 93 -8.46 2.50 -11.61
CA LYS A 93 -8.35 2.21 -13.06
C LYS A 93 -7.86 0.77 -13.29
N PRO A 94 -8.26 0.13 -14.40
CA PRO A 94 -7.67 -1.15 -14.80
C PRO A 94 -6.19 -0.93 -15.12
N MET A 95 -5.32 -1.57 -14.34
CA MET A 95 -3.87 -1.46 -14.47
C MET A 95 -3.35 -2.46 -15.50
N ASP A 96 -2.31 -2.09 -16.24
CA ASP A 96 -1.61 -2.97 -17.17
C ASP A 96 -0.81 -4.05 -16.41
N PHE A 97 -0.28 -3.66 -15.24
CA PHE A 97 0.41 -4.54 -14.30
C PHE A 97 0.14 -4.08 -12.87
N TYR A 98 0.08 -5.05 -11.95
CA TYR A 98 0.00 -4.77 -10.52
C TYR A 98 0.72 -5.85 -9.71
N GLU A 99 1.51 -5.44 -8.73
CA GLU A 99 2.11 -6.32 -7.74
C GLU A 99 2.27 -5.59 -6.41
N CYS A 100 1.87 -6.22 -5.31
CA CYS A 100 2.23 -5.79 -3.96
C CYS A 100 3.03 -6.90 -3.28
N ARG A 101 4.19 -6.56 -2.73
CA ARG A 101 5.05 -7.45 -1.94
C ARG A 101 5.02 -7.01 -0.50
N HIS A 102 4.52 -7.86 0.38
CA HIS A 102 4.63 -7.68 1.82
C HIS A 102 5.84 -8.46 2.33
N GLY A 103 6.86 -7.74 2.77
CA GLY A 103 8.05 -8.29 3.41
C GLY A 103 8.04 -8.05 4.93
N LEU A 104 9.17 -8.35 5.58
CA LEU A 104 9.31 -8.17 7.02
C LEU A 104 9.57 -6.69 7.36
N GLY A 105 8.51 -5.97 7.76
CA GLY A 105 8.59 -4.56 8.16
C GLY A 105 8.59 -3.54 7.01
N TYR A 106 8.35 -4.00 5.78
CA TYR A 106 8.23 -3.17 4.59
C TYR A 106 7.19 -3.72 3.60
N THR A 107 6.67 -2.84 2.75
CA THR A 107 5.76 -3.19 1.65
C THR A 107 6.21 -2.50 0.37
N VAL A 108 6.24 -3.21 -0.76
CA VAL A 108 6.51 -2.63 -2.08
C VAL A 108 5.26 -2.77 -2.95
N ILE A 109 4.75 -1.68 -3.51
CA ILE A 109 3.65 -1.69 -4.47
C ILE A 109 4.15 -1.19 -5.82
N THR A 110 3.97 -2.01 -6.84
CA THR A 110 4.29 -1.69 -8.23
C THR A 110 3.02 -1.69 -9.05
N GLY A 111 2.75 -0.58 -9.74
CA GLY A 111 1.64 -0.44 -10.66
C GLY A 111 2.11 0.10 -12.01
N GLU A 112 1.52 -0.39 -13.08
CA GLU A 112 1.73 0.14 -14.44
C GLU A 112 0.40 0.53 -15.06
N TYR A 113 0.37 1.72 -15.64
CA TYR A 113 -0.76 2.21 -16.41
C TYR A 113 -0.26 3.07 -17.56
N SER A 114 -0.78 2.82 -18.77
CA SER A 114 -0.44 3.57 -19.97
C SER A 114 1.07 3.61 -20.24
N GLY A 115 1.76 2.49 -20.00
CA GLY A 115 3.21 2.35 -20.19
C GLY A 115 4.08 3.04 -19.13
N ILE A 116 3.48 3.62 -18.08
CA ILE A 116 4.21 4.24 -16.97
C ILE A 116 4.17 3.30 -15.76
N ARG A 117 5.32 2.66 -15.48
CA ARG A 117 5.51 1.82 -14.30
C ARG A 117 6.05 2.62 -13.13
N THR A 118 5.37 2.54 -11.99
CA THR A 118 5.74 3.21 -10.74
C THR A 118 5.87 2.19 -9.63
N THR A 119 6.93 2.30 -8.83
CA THR A 119 7.19 1.46 -7.65
C THR A 119 7.25 2.35 -6.42
N MET A 120 6.52 1.97 -5.37
CA MET A 120 6.50 2.65 -4.07
C MET A 120 6.90 1.64 -2.98
N THR A 121 7.89 2.00 -2.18
CA THR A 121 8.30 1.20 -1.01
C THR A 121 7.90 1.95 0.24
N TYR A 122 7.20 1.26 1.15
CA TYR A 122 6.76 1.79 2.44
C TYR A 122 7.48 1.05 3.55
N PHE A 123 8.21 1.76 4.39
CA PHE A 123 8.83 1.19 5.59
C PHE A 123 9.11 2.27 6.63
N VAL A 124 9.32 1.83 7.87
CA VAL A 124 9.84 2.70 8.93
C VAL A 124 11.30 2.31 9.18
N PRO A 125 12.27 3.20 8.97
CA PRO A 125 13.65 2.91 9.29
C PRO A 125 13.83 2.58 10.78
N PRO A 126 14.76 1.68 11.16
CA PRO A 126 15.00 1.35 12.55
C PRO A 126 15.29 2.59 13.41
N GLY A 127 14.53 2.76 14.50
CA GLY A 127 14.68 3.89 15.42
C GLY A 127 14.17 5.25 14.90
N ALA A 128 13.60 5.31 13.70
CA ALA A 128 13.06 6.55 13.14
C ALA A 128 11.66 6.88 13.66
N GLY A 129 11.35 8.17 13.66
CA GLY A 129 10.04 8.74 13.97
C GLY A 129 9.18 9.05 12.74
N TYR A 130 9.46 8.40 11.60
CA TYR A 130 8.84 8.69 10.31
C TYR A 130 8.77 7.46 9.40
N GLU A 131 7.82 7.47 8.47
CA GLU A 131 7.71 6.53 7.35
C GLU A 131 8.47 7.07 6.14
N LEU A 132 9.10 6.18 5.36
CA LEU A 132 9.65 6.43 4.03
C LEU A 132 8.93 5.57 2.98
#